data_AF-A0A3A8JB29-F1
#
_entry.id   AF-A0A3A8JB29-F1
#
_cell.length_a   1.000
_cell.length_b   1.000
_cell.length_c   1.000
_cell.angle_alpha   90.00
_cell.angle_beta   90.00
_cell.angle_gamma   90.00
#
_symmetry.space_group_name_H-M   'P 1'
#
loop_
_entity.id
_entity.type
_entity.pdbx_description
1 polymer ?
#
loop_
_entity_poly.entity_id
_entity_poly.type
_entity_poly.pdbx_seq_one_letter_code
_entity_poly.pdbx_strand_id
1 'polypeptide(L)'
;MTLASTFLPVFRKNALYENAQKIPAMRAGRASAAEVVELCRNYRVAGICSLLMSASAREFHHFLRKSASALAFCTSRGTPAFTRVRALPLLLDALCCGEVQVAEAFARKTGATWDSRSEYEEDFLYASFLCSHFLLPPDVARDTELVDRYVGLVGSGEEPRLVVVQAFLGNDGALFEQGLESLLAARAARYQRLAAREAIPRWEAATEGCVCIEGLALVALAESKGFRTRRDYLHVPSLVRLPAPPSAVPSSWEDVRA
;
A
#
# COMPACT_ATOMS: atom_id res chain seq x y z
N MET A 1 -22.63 -4.95 -15.15
CA MET A 1 -21.62 -3.87 -15.02
C MET A 1 -22.21 -2.78 -14.16
N THR A 2 -21.57 -2.44 -13.04
CA THR A 2 -21.95 -1.25 -12.26
C THR A 2 -21.58 0.01 -13.05
N LEU A 3 -22.32 1.10 -12.87
CA LEU A 3 -22.05 2.41 -13.49
C LEU A 3 -20.61 2.92 -13.23
N ALA A 4 -19.92 2.40 -12.21
CA ALA A 4 -18.53 2.72 -11.91
C ALA A 4 -17.54 2.19 -12.97
N SER A 5 -17.82 1.05 -13.60
CA SER A 5 -16.94 0.42 -14.59
C SER A 5 -16.76 1.26 -15.87
N THR A 6 -17.79 2.02 -16.26
CA THR A 6 -17.76 2.88 -17.47
C THR A 6 -16.74 4.02 -17.39
N PHE A 7 -16.37 4.47 -16.18
CA PHE A 7 -15.48 5.61 -15.99
C PHE A 7 -14.01 5.22 -15.75
N LEU A 8 -13.69 3.92 -15.64
CA LEU A 8 -12.32 3.45 -15.43
C LEU A 8 -11.32 3.98 -16.48
N PRO A 9 -11.64 4.06 -17.78
CA PRO A 9 -10.72 4.67 -18.76
C PRO A 9 -10.41 6.14 -18.45
N VAL A 10 -11.42 6.89 -17.99
CA VAL A 10 -11.29 8.31 -17.64
C VAL A 10 -10.46 8.47 -16.37
N PHE A 11 -10.70 7.65 -15.34
CA PHE A 11 -9.93 7.68 -14.10
C PHE A 11 -8.45 7.36 -14.34
N ARG A 12 -8.15 6.33 -15.17
CA ARG A 12 -6.78 6.03 -15.59
C ARG A 12 -6.12 7.21 -16.29
N LYS A 13 -6.82 7.82 -17.27
CA LYS A 13 -6.30 8.97 -18.02
C LYS A 13 -6.01 10.17 -17.11
N ASN A 14 -6.93 10.49 -16.19
CA ASN A 14 -6.78 11.61 -15.27
C ASN A 14 -5.60 11.40 -14.32
N ALA A 15 -5.46 10.21 -13.73
CA ALA A 15 -4.34 9.90 -12.84
C ALA A 15 -2.98 10.07 -13.56
N LEU A 16 -2.86 9.59 -14.79
CA LEU A 16 -1.64 9.73 -15.60
C LEU A 16 -1.38 11.19 -16.02
N TYR A 17 -2.44 11.93 -16.36
CA TYR A 17 -2.34 13.36 -16.67
C TYR A 17 -1.85 14.16 -15.46
N GLU A 18 -2.38 13.90 -14.27
CA GLU A 18 -1.93 14.54 -13.03
C GLU A 18 -0.46 14.21 -12.71
N ASN A 19 -0.02 12.98 -12.96
CA ASN A 19 1.40 12.63 -12.82
C ASN A 19 2.29 13.43 -13.77
N ALA A 20 1.85 13.68 -15.00
CA ALA A 20 2.56 14.51 -15.96
C ALA A 20 2.86 15.92 -15.39
N GLN A 21 1.91 16.49 -14.62
CA GLN A 21 2.07 17.80 -13.98
C GLN A 21 3.04 17.78 -12.79
N LYS A 22 3.14 16.64 -12.09
CA LYS A 22 3.97 16.47 -10.89
C LYS A 22 5.43 16.10 -11.20
N ILE A 23 5.68 15.45 -12.33
CA ILE A 23 7.02 15.00 -12.74
C ILE A 23 8.07 16.12 -12.74
N PRO A 24 7.81 17.35 -13.25
CA PRO A 24 8.80 18.42 -13.22
C PRO A 24 9.28 18.79 -11.81
N ALA A 25 8.38 18.85 -10.83
CA ALA A 25 8.73 19.15 -9.44
C ALA A 25 9.54 18.01 -8.81
N MET A 26 9.16 16.75 -9.08
CA MET A 26 9.89 15.56 -8.67
C MET A 26 11.31 15.55 -9.23
N ARG A 27 11.48 15.76 -10.53
CA ARG A 27 12.80 15.80 -11.19
C ARG A 27 13.70 16.90 -10.64
N ALA A 28 13.12 18.05 -10.32
CA ALA A 28 13.83 19.17 -9.73
C ALA A 28 14.18 18.98 -8.23
N GLY A 29 13.76 17.87 -7.60
CA GLY A 29 13.95 17.63 -6.17
C GLY A 29 13.16 18.60 -5.27
N ARG A 30 12.07 19.18 -5.80
CA ARG A 30 11.24 20.18 -5.12
C ARG A 30 9.86 19.64 -4.70
N ALA A 31 9.58 18.37 -5.00
CA ALA A 31 8.32 17.75 -4.61
C ALA A 31 8.23 17.55 -3.09
N SER A 32 7.11 17.97 -2.51
CA SER A 32 6.74 17.70 -1.14
C SER A 32 6.37 16.21 -0.94
N ALA A 33 6.35 15.76 0.32
CA ALA A 33 5.90 14.40 0.66
C ALA A 33 4.46 14.12 0.16
N ALA A 34 3.58 15.13 0.15
CA ALA A 34 2.22 15.01 -0.36
C ALA A 34 2.20 14.78 -1.88
N GLU A 35 2.99 15.54 -2.64
CA GLU A 35 3.07 15.37 -4.10
C GLU A 35 3.64 14.01 -4.50
N VAL A 36 4.60 13.49 -3.75
CA VAL A 36 5.13 12.13 -3.94
C VAL A 36 4.04 11.08 -3.69
N VAL A 37 3.30 11.19 -2.57
CA VAL A 37 2.20 10.29 -2.23
C VAL A 37 1.14 10.28 -3.33
N GLU A 38 0.74 11.47 -3.79
CA GLU A 38 -0.24 11.60 -4.87
C GLU A 38 0.26 10.99 -6.17
N LEU A 39 1.53 11.21 -6.54
CA LEU A 39 2.10 10.62 -7.75
C LEU A 39 2.09 9.08 -7.70
N CYS A 40 2.50 8.51 -6.57
CA CYS A 40 2.48 7.07 -6.34
C CYS A 40 1.04 6.51 -6.35
N ARG A 41 0.10 7.19 -5.68
CA ARG A 41 -1.33 6.84 -5.67
C ARG A 41 -1.91 6.85 -7.08
N ASN A 42 -1.56 7.83 -7.90
CA ASN A 42 -2.04 7.93 -9.28
C ASN A 42 -1.54 6.76 -10.15
N TYR A 43 -0.30 6.30 -9.96
CA TYR A 43 0.16 5.07 -10.60
C TYR A 43 -0.62 3.85 -10.10
N ARG A 44 -0.82 3.70 -8.80
CA ARG A 44 -1.68 2.63 -8.25
C ARG A 44 -3.08 2.65 -8.85
N VAL A 45 -3.72 3.81 -8.94
CA VAL A 45 -5.04 3.99 -9.58
C VAL A 45 -5.02 3.55 -11.04
N ALA A 46 -4.00 3.95 -11.81
CA ALA A 46 -3.83 3.51 -13.20
C ALA A 46 -3.65 1.98 -13.30
N GLY A 47 -2.89 1.38 -12.37
CA GLY A 47 -2.73 -0.07 -12.24
C GLY A 47 -4.05 -0.77 -11.94
N ILE A 48 -4.80 -0.31 -10.94
CA ILE A 48 -6.10 -0.87 -10.58
C ILE A 48 -7.09 -0.74 -11.74
N CYS A 49 -7.15 0.41 -12.41
CA CYS A 49 -8.01 0.58 -13.58
C CYS A 49 -7.65 -0.42 -14.68
N SER A 50 -6.36 -0.61 -14.95
CA SER A 50 -5.89 -1.57 -15.95
C SER A 50 -6.29 -3.01 -15.57
N LEU A 51 -6.14 -3.39 -14.30
CA LEU A 51 -6.57 -4.68 -13.79
C LEU A 51 -8.08 -4.89 -13.97
N LEU A 52 -8.90 -3.93 -13.57
CA LEU A 52 -10.36 -4.04 -13.60
C LEU A 52 -10.94 -4.03 -15.02
N MET A 53 -10.27 -3.37 -15.98
CA MET A 53 -10.71 -3.30 -17.37
C MET A 53 -10.29 -4.52 -18.19
N SER A 54 -9.09 -5.07 -17.97
CA SER A 54 -8.51 -6.09 -18.86
C SER A 54 -8.00 -7.35 -18.16
N ALA A 55 -8.17 -7.47 -16.84
CA ALA A 55 -7.61 -8.57 -16.05
C ALA A 55 -6.09 -8.74 -16.29
N SER A 56 -5.37 -7.65 -16.51
CA SER A 56 -3.94 -7.70 -16.79
C SER A 56 -3.11 -7.50 -15.53
N ALA A 57 -2.60 -8.61 -14.96
CA ALA A 57 -1.62 -8.55 -13.88
C ALA A 57 -0.36 -7.79 -14.28
N ARG A 58 0.07 -7.97 -15.54
CA ARG A 58 1.26 -7.30 -16.08
C ARG A 58 1.12 -5.77 -16.04
N GLU A 59 -0.01 -5.24 -16.49
CA GLU A 59 -0.25 -3.78 -16.46
C GLU A 59 -0.39 -3.27 -15.02
N PHE A 60 -1.06 -4.02 -14.16
CA PHE A 60 -1.16 -3.69 -12.74
C PHE A 60 0.22 -3.55 -12.08
N HIS A 61 1.07 -4.57 -12.20
CA HIS A 61 2.42 -4.54 -11.63
C HIS A 61 3.33 -3.53 -12.34
N HIS A 62 3.15 -3.29 -13.64
CA HIS A 62 3.89 -2.25 -14.37
C HIS A 62 3.70 -0.87 -13.71
N PHE A 63 2.46 -0.50 -13.39
CA PHE A 63 2.21 0.78 -12.74
C PHE A 63 2.68 0.81 -11.28
N LEU A 64 2.53 -0.27 -10.52
CA LEU A 64 3.11 -0.34 -9.17
C LEU A 64 4.64 -0.21 -9.20
N ARG A 65 5.32 -0.77 -10.20
CA ARG A 65 6.76 -0.55 -10.40
C ARG A 65 7.12 0.88 -10.75
N LYS A 66 6.26 1.62 -11.47
CA LYS A 66 6.44 3.06 -11.66
C LYS A 66 6.35 3.81 -10.33
N SER A 67 5.41 3.44 -9.45
CA SER A 67 5.32 3.95 -8.08
C SER A 67 6.62 3.67 -7.29
N ALA A 68 7.09 2.41 -7.29
CA ALA A 68 8.34 2.02 -6.63
C ALA A 68 9.57 2.72 -7.23
N SER A 69 9.63 2.88 -8.55
CA SER A 69 10.73 3.58 -9.24
C SER A 69 10.78 5.07 -8.88
N ALA A 70 9.63 5.72 -8.75
CA ALA A 70 9.55 7.09 -8.25
C ALA A 70 10.05 7.18 -6.80
N LEU A 71 9.68 6.19 -5.97
CA LEU A 71 10.14 6.09 -4.58
C LEU A 71 11.66 5.92 -4.47
N ALA A 72 12.25 5.05 -5.29
CA ALA A 72 13.68 4.85 -5.38
C ALA A 72 14.40 6.15 -5.82
N PHE A 73 13.82 6.88 -6.78
CA PHE A 73 14.34 8.17 -7.20
C PHE A 73 14.34 9.19 -6.04
N CYS A 74 13.22 9.36 -5.32
CA CYS A 74 13.14 10.22 -4.14
C CYS A 74 14.18 9.82 -3.08
N THR A 75 14.35 8.51 -2.85
CA THR A 75 15.32 7.97 -1.90
C THR A 75 16.75 8.36 -2.28
N SER A 76 17.10 8.34 -3.57
CA SER A 76 18.46 8.69 -4.03
C SER A 76 18.76 10.19 -4.07
N ARG A 77 17.74 11.04 -4.26
CA ARG A 77 17.89 12.51 -4.39
C ARG A 77 17.78 13.28 -3.07
N GLY A 78 17.31 12.61 -2.01
CA GLY A 78 16.95 13.25 -0.75
C GLY A 78 15.46 13.10 -0.54
N THR A 79 15.10 12.34 0.49
CA THR A 79 13.72 12.00 0.81
C THR A 79 13.07 13.20 1.51
N PRO A 80 11.93 13.72 1.02
CA PRO A 80 11.11 14.65 1.80
C PRO A 80 10.82 14.10 3.20
N ALA A 81 10.54 14.95 4.17
CA ALA A 81 10.16 14.49 5.50
C ALA A 81 8.82 13.71 5.43
N PHE A 82 8.90 12.38 5.49
CA PHE A 82 7.75 11.50 5.62
C PHE A 82 7.56 11.08 7.06
N THR A 83 6.34 11.20 7.54
CA THR A 83 5.87 10.46 8.72
C THR A 83 5.71 8.98 8.35
N ARG A 84 5.68 8.10 9.35
CA ARG A 84 5.62 6.65 9.14
C ARG A 84 4.32 6.23 8.46
N VAL A 85 3.19 6.79 8.90
CA VAL A 85 1.86 6.51 8.35
C VAL A 85 1.76 6.98 6.90
N ARG A 86 2.30 8.17 6.59
CA ARG A 86 2.27 8.72 5.23
C ARG A 86 3.12 7.91 4.24
N ALA A 87 4.20 7.30 4.73
CA ALA A 87 5.06 6.43 3.94
C ALA A 87 4.42 5.06 3.63
N LEU A 88 3.53 4.56 4.50
CA LEU A 88 3.03 3.19 4.43
C LEU A 88 2.42 2.83 3.05
N PRO A 89 1.52 3.61 2.42
CA PRO A 89 0.95 3.23 1.13
C PRO A 89 1.99 3.05 0.01
N LEU A 90 3.10 3.78 0.07
CA LEU A 90 4.18 3.73 -0.93
C LEU A 90 5.02 2.47 -0.74
N LEU A 91 5.27 2.08 0.51
CA LEU A 91 5.91 0.82 0.86
C LEU A 91 5.07 -0.38 0.40
N LEU A 92 3.75 -0.32 0.62
CA LEU A 92 2.83 -1.38 0.19
C LEU A 92 2.80 -1.54 -1.35
N ASP A 93 2.89 -0.45 -2.12
CA ASP A 93 3.01 -0.52 -3.58
C ASP A 93 4.25 -1.30 -4.01
N ALA A 94 5.40 -0.99 -3.40
CA ALA A 94 6.67 -1.64 -3.69
C ALA A 94 6.62 -3.14 -3.33
N LEU A 95 6.09 -3.48 -2.15
CA LEU A 95 5.88 -4.87 -1.73
C LEU A 95 4.98 -5.63 -2.71
N CYS A 96 3.86 -5.05 -3.13
CA CYS A 96 2.92 -5.68 -4.07
C CYS A 96 3.50 -5.97 -5.45
N CYS A 97 4.58 -5.30 -5.87
CA CYS A 97 5.26 -5.54 -7.14
C CYS A 97 6.63 -6.22 -7.02
N GLY A 98 6.99 -6.65 -5.81
CA GLY A 98 8.22 -7.40 -5.52
C GLY A 98 9.48 -6.54 -5.34
N GLU A 99 9.35 -5.22 -5.28
CA GLU A 99 10.46 -4.26 -5.14
C GLU A 99 10.83 -4.08 -3.65
N VAL A 100 11.13 -5.18 -2.96
CA VAL A 100 11.36 -5.21 -1.50
C VAL A 100 12.54 -4.32 -1.10
N GLN A 101 13.62 -4.32 -1.88
CA GLN A 101 14.81 -3.52 -1.60
C GLN A 101 14.52 -2.02 -1.67
N VAL A 102 13.58 -1.60 -2.52
CA VAL A 102 13.12 -0.22 -2.58
C VAL A 102 12.33 0.13 -1.32
N ALA A 103 11.44 -0.76 -0.87
CA ALA A 103 10.69 -0.59 0.37
C ALA A 103 11.62 -0.49 1.59
N GLU A 104 12.63 -1.37 1.70
CA GLU A 104 13.64 -1.33 2.77
C GLU A 104 14.44 -0.02 2.76
N ALA A 105 14.95 0.38 1.59
CA ALA A 105 15.75 1.60 1.45
C ALA A 105 14.94 2.85 1.85
N PHE A 106 13.66 2.89 1.49
CA PHE A 106 12.77 3.98 1.88
C PHE A 106 12.41 3.94 3.37
N ALA A 107 12.06 2.77 3.92
CA ALA A 107 11.71 2.61 5.33
C ALA A 107 12.81 3.09 6.28
N ARG A 108 14.09 2.92 5.91
CA ARG A 108 15.26 3.44 6.65
C ARG A 108 15.35 4.97 6.68
N LYS A 109 14.72 5.67 5.73
CA LYS A 109 14.74 7.15 5.62
C LYS A 109 13.45 7.82 6.12
N THR A 110 12.40 7.04 6.41
CA THR A 110 11.14 7.55 6.94
C THR A 110 11.19 7.78 8.45
N GLY A 111 10.43 8.74 8.96
CA GLY A 111 10.40 9.09 10.38
C GLY A 111 10.15 7.88 11.28
N ALA A 112 10.96 7.72 12.33
CA ALA A 112 10.88 6.62 13.30
C ALA A 112 10.13 6.99 14.58
N THR A 113 9.69 8.24 14.70
CA THR A 113 9.01 8.79 15.87
C THR A 113 7.58 9.15 15.52
N TRP A 114 6.66 8.85 16.44
CA TRP A 114 5.26 9.26 16.31
C TRP A 114 5.13 10.78 16.35
N ASP A 115 4.43 11.34 15.36
CA ASP A 115 4.03 12.74 15.37
C ASP A 115 2.55 12.88 15.72
N SER A 116 2.26 13.16 17.00
CA SER A 116 0.90 13.30 17.52
C SER A 116 0.09 14.45 16.89
N ARG A 117 0.74 15.35 16.15
CA ARG A 117 0.05 16.45 15.43
C ARG A 117 -0.49 16.01 14.09
N SER A 118 0.02 14.93 13.51
CA SER A 118 -0.28 14.53 12.14
C SER A 118 -0.65 13.06 11.97
N GLU A 119 -0.44 12.22 12.99
CA GLU A 119 -0.69 10.78 12.96
C GLU A 119 -1.52 10.34 14.16
N TYR A 120 -2.53 9.50 13.89
CA TYR A 120 -3.12 8.67 14.93
C TYR A 120 -2.08 7.65 15.40
N GLU A 121 -2.04 7.40 16.71
CA GLU A 121 -1.01 6.57 17.32
C GLU A 121 -1.15 5.10 16.88
N GLU A 122 -2.37 4.59 16.76
CA GLU A 122 -2.66 3.24 16.26
C GLU A 122 -2.15 3.01 14.83
N ASP A 123 -2.33 3.99 13.94
CA ASP A 123 -1.83 3.92 12.57
C ASP A 123 -0.30 3.96 12.56
N PHE A 124 0.31 4.78 13.41
CA PHE A 124 1.77 4.85 13.57
C PHE A 124 2.33 3.52 14.06
N LEU A 125 1.71 2.88 15.06
CA LEU A 125 2.16 1.61 15.62
C LEU A 125 2.05 0.49 14.60
N TYR A 126 0.92 0.41 13.89
CA TYR A 126 0.73 -0.54 12.79
C TYR A 126 1.80 -0.39 11.69
N ALA A 127 2.00 0.84 11.20
CA ALA A 127 2.99 1.12 10.16
C ALA A 127 4.43 0.88 10.63
N SER A 128 4.72 1.21 11.89
CA SER A 128 6.03 0.99 12.52
C SER A 128 6.34 -0.48 12.69
N PHE A 129 5.36 -1.28 13.13
CA PHE A 129 5.51 -2.74 13.25
C PHE A 129 5.83 -3.34 11.89
N LEU A 130 5.06 -3.05 10.84
CA LEU A 130 5.32 -3.59 9.50
C LEU A 130 6.72 -3.22 8.99
N CYS A 131 7.16 -1.98 9.24
CA CYS A 131 8.52 -1.58 8.86
C CYS A 131 9.59 -2.30 9.68
N SER A 132 9.46 -2.33 11.00
CA SER A 132 10.42 -2.96 11.91
C SER A 132 10.57 -4.44 11.61
N HIS A 133 9.44 -5.13 11.46
CA HIS A 133 9.38 -6.57 11.34
C HIS A 133 9.82 -7.12 9.97
N PHE A 134 9.60 -6.36 8.89
CA PHE A 134 9.82 -6.84 7.52
C PHE A 134 10.82 -6.05 6.69
N LEU A 135 11.09 -4.78 7.01
CA LEU A 135 11.84 -3.87 6.13
C LEU A 135 13.12 -3.31 6.78
N LEU A 136 13.29 -3.52 8.08
CA LEU A 136 14.42 -3.04 8.86
C LEU A 136 15.19 -4.23 9.46
N PRO A 137 16.43 -4.01 9.94
CA PRO A 137 17.17 -5.05 10.63
C PRO A 137 16.35 -5.65 11.80
N PRO A 138 16.28 -6.99 11.91
CA PRO A 138 15.44 -7.66 12.90
C PRO A 138 15.71 -7.19 14.33
N ASP A 139 14.65 -6.88 15.06
CA ASP A 139 14.70 -6.50 16.47
C ASP A 139 13.42 -6.93 17.17
N VAL A 140 13.47 -8.12 17.79
CA VAL A 140 12.31 -8.73 18.46
C VAL A 140 11.84 -7.89 19.65
N ALA A 141 12.76 -7.22 20.35
CA ALA A 141 12.39 -6.38 21.49
C ALA A 141 11.58 -5.17 21.02
N ARG A 142 12.01 -4.51 19.93
CA ARG A 142 11.26 -3.40 19.32
C ARG A 142 9.90 -3.84 18.81
N ASP A 143 9.82 -4.98 18.12
CA ASP A 143 8.54 -5.48 17.60
C ASP A 143 7.56 -5.80 18.73
N THR A 144 8.06 -6.38 19.82
CA THR A 144 7.26 -6.68 21.02
C THR A 144 6.77 -5.39 21.68
N GLU A 145 7.66 -4.40 21.87
CA GLU A 145 7.29 -3.09 22.44
C GLU A 145 6.21 -2.37 21.61
N LEU A 146 6.32 -2.41 20.29
CA LEU A 146 5.34 -1.82 19.39
C LEU A 146 3.96 -2.49 19.54
N VAL A 147 3.92 -3.83 19.60
CA VAL A 147 2.67 -4.58 19.78
C VAL A 147 2.09 -4.34 21.17
N ASP A 148 2.90 -4.39 22.24
CA ASP A 148 2.44 -4.15 23.60
C ASP A 148 1.85 -2.74 23.77
N ARG A 149 2.50 -1.73 23.18
CA ARG A 149 1.98 -0.36 23.15
C ARG A 149 0.67 -0.27 22.36
N TYR A 150 0.56 -1.00 21.25
CA TYR A 150 -0.68 -1.04 20.45
C TYR A 150 -1.82 -1.69 21.24
N VAL A 151 -1.57 -2.83 21.90
CA VAL A 151 -2.53 -3.47 22.82
C VAL A 151 -2.95 -2.51 23.95
N GLY A 152 -2.00 -1.77 24.54
CA GLY A 152 -2.28 -0.80 25.59
C GLY A 152 -3.18 0.36 25.14
N LEU A 153 -3.09 0.76 23.86
CA LEU A 153 -3.85 1.87 23.29
C LEU A 153 -5.29 1.48 22.92
N VAL A 154 -5.48 0.37 22.21
CA VAL A 154 -6.81 -0.04 21.69
C VAL A 154 -7.49 -1.10 22.56
N GLY A 155 -6.80 -1.61 23.58
CA GLY A 155 -7.23 -2.72 24.42
C GLY A 155 -7.03 -4.08 23.73
N SER A 156 -7.45 -5.15 24.40
CA SER A 156 -7.45 -6.52 23.83
C SER A 156 -8.62 -6.76 22.86
N GLY A 157 -9.19 -5.70 22.29
CA GLY A 157 -10.32 -5.78 21.38
C GLY A 157 -9.94 -6.43 20.06
N GLU A 158 -10.95 -6.88 19.31
CA GLU A 158 -10.81 -7.46 17.97
C GLU A 158 -10.51 -6.39 16.90
N GLU A 159 -9.59 -5.45 17.17
CA GLU A 159 -9.15 -4.49 16.16
C GLU A 159 -8.37 -5.26 15.07
N PRO A 160 -8.84 -5.28 13.81
CA PRO A 160 -8.30 -6.23 12.84
C PRO A 160 -6.81 -6.08 12.52
N ARG A 161 -6.27 -4.85 12.53
CA ARG A 161 -4.83 -4.64 12.29
C ARG A 161 -3.99 -5.13 13.48
N LEU A 162 -4.45 -4.93 14.71
CA LEU A 162 -3.82 -5.48 15.91
C LEU A 162 -3.72 -7.02 15.83
N VAL A 163 -4.80 -7.69 15.44
CA VAL A 163 -4.81 -9.15 15.26
C VAL A 163 -3.77 -9.59 14.22
N VAL A 164 -3.66 -8.86 13.10
CA VAL A 164 -2.66 -9.15 12.05
C VAL A 164 -1.22 -8.98 12.56
N VAL A 165 -0.92 -7.93 13.34
CA VAL A 165 0.45 -7.75 13.87
C VAL A 165 0.79 -8.78 14.94
N GLN A 166 -0.17 -9.14 15.80
CA GLN A 166 -0.01 -10.22 16.78
C GLN A 166 0.26 -11.56 16.10
N ALA A 167 -0.45 -11.85 15.00
CA ALA A 167 -0.22 -13.05 14.20
C ALA A 167 1.20 -13.10 13.62
N PHE A 168 1.70 -11.97 13.10
CA PHE A 168 3.08 -11.92 12.59
C PHE A 168 4.14 -12.06 13.70
N LEU A 169 3.93 -11.40 14.84
CA LEU A 169 4.84 -11.48 15.99
C LEU A 169 4.90 -12.90 16.55
N GLY A 170 3.74 -13.55 16.72
CA GLY A 170 3.62 -14.92 17.23
C GLY A 170 3.88 -16.02 16.21
N ASN A 171 4.17 -15.67 14.96
CA ASN A 171 4.30 -16.62 13.83
C ASN A 171 3.06 -17.54 13.67
N ASP A 172 1.86 -16.99 13.90
CA ASP A 172 0.58 -17.71 13.91
C ASP A 172 -0.21 -17.45 12.61
N GLY A 173 -0.12 -18.39 11.67
CA GLY A 173 -0.82 -18.30 10.40
C GLY A 173 -2.35 -18.39 10.52
N ALA A 174 -2.89 -19.05 11.55
CA ALA A 174 -4.35 -19.14 11.74
C ALA A 174 -4.92 -17.82 12.26
N LEU A 175 -4.22 -17.18 13.21
CA LEU A 175 -4.57 -15.84 13.69
C LEU A 175 -4.45 -14.81 12.57
N PHE A 176 -3.46 -14.96 11.67
CA PHE A 176 -3.33 -14.10 10.49
C PHE A 176 -4.56 -14.20 9.58
N GLU A 177 -5.03 -15.42 9.29
CA GLU A 177 -6.22 -15.62 8.46
C GLU A 177 -7.47 -14.94 9.05
N GLN A 178 -7.68 -15.06 10.36
CA GLN A 178 -8.78 -14.41 11.07
C GLN A 178 -8.66 -12.88 11.03
N GLY A 179 -7.47 -12.36 11.33
CA GLY A 179 -7.19 -10.92 11.33
C GLY A 179 -7.38 -10.31 9.94
N LEU A 180 -6.84 -10.95 8.90
CA LEU A 180 -6.96 -10.50 7.51
C LEU A 180 -8.42 -10.50 7.05
N GLU A 181 -9.20 -11.54 7.35
CA GLU A 181 -10.62 -11.58 6.98
C GLU A 181 -11.41 -10.45 7.64
N SER A 182 -11.19 -10.23 8.93
CA SER A 182 -11.82 -9.15 9.68
C SER A 182 -11.42 -7.78 9.14
N LEU A 183 -10.15 -7.60 8.76
CA LEU A 183 -9.61 -6.36 8.19
C LEU A 183 -10.27 -6.06 6.84
N LEU A 184 -10.35 -7.05 5.96
CA LEU A 184 -10.94 -6.90 4.63
C LEU A 184 -12.45 -6.66 4.71
N ALA A 185 -13.16 -7.32 5.63
CA ALA A 185 -14.58 -7.11 5.87
C ALA A 185 -14.86 -5.69 6.41
N ALA A 186 -14.11 -5.25 7.43
CA ALA A 186 -14.23 -3.90 8.00
C ALA A 186 -13.95 -2.82 6.95
N ARG A 187 -12.91 -3.03 6.13
CA ARG A 187 -12.58 -2.15 5.01
C ARG A 187 -13.69 -2.09 3.97
N ALA A 188 -14.21 -3.24 3.53
CA ALA A 188 -15.28 -3.29 2.53
C ALA A 188 -16.54 -2.57 3.04
N ALA A 189 -16.94 -2.81 4.28
CA ALA A 189 -18.06 -2.12 4.91
C ALA A 189 -17.82 -0.60 5.00
N ARG A 190 -16.59 -0.16 5.33
CA ARG A 190 -16.23 1.27 5.32
C ARG A 190 -16.40 1.89 3.94
N TYR A 191 -15.85 1.28 2.89
CA TYR A 191 -15.97 1.81 1.53
C TYR A 191 -17.41 1.85 1.04
N GLN A 192 -18.22 0.83 1.34
CA GLN A 192 -19.65 0.82 1.04
C GLN A 192 -20.38 1.98 1.72
N ARG A 193 -20.13 2.22 3.02
CA ARG A 193 -20.73 3.35 3.75
C ARG A 193 -20.30 4.70 3.20
N LEU A 194 -19.02 4.87 2.90
CA LEU A 194 -18.49 6.12 2.36
C LEU A 194 -19.04 6.40 0.96
N ALA A 195 -19.11 5.40 0.09
CA ALA A 195 -19.68 5.53 -1.24
C ALA A 195 -21.18 5.84 -1.19
N ALA A 196 -21.94 5.17 -0.32
CA ALA A 196 -23.38 5.41 -0.16
C ALA A 196 -23.71 6.82 0.36
N ARG A 197 -22.77 7.45 1.08
CA ARG A 197 -22.88 8.82 1.60
C ARG A 197 -22.20 9.87 0.71
N GLU A 198 -21.69 9.46 -0.45
CA GLU A 198 -20.90 10.32 -1.35
C GLU A 198 -19.70 11.01 -0.64
N ALA A 199 -19.20 10.40 0.44
CA ALA A 199 -18.13 10.94 1.27
C ALA A 199 -16.72 10.68 0.72
N ILE A 200 -16.63 9.97 -0.40
CA ILE A 200 -15.40 9.74 -1.16
C ILE A 200 -15.65 10.00 -2.65
N PRO A 201 -14.64 10.44 -3.40
CA PRO A 201 -14.75 10.60 -4.84
C PRO A 201 -15.12 9.29 -5.53
N ARG A 202 -15.88 9.38 -6.63
CA ARG A 202 -16.29 8.21 -7.42
C ARG A 202 -15.12 7.37 -7.90
N TRP A 203 -14.00 8.00 -8.27
CA TRP A 203 -12.83 7.27 -8.73
C TRP A 203 -12.24 6.37 -7.63
N GLU A 204 -12.25 6.84 -6.37
CA GLU A 204 -11.71 6.10 -5.24
C GLU A 204 -12.59 4.89 -4.94
N ALA A 205 -13.91 5.08 -4.92
CA ALA A 205 -14.88 3.98 -4.77
C ALA A 205 -14.76 2.93 -5.90
N ALA A 206 -14.49 3.37 -7.13
CA ALA A 206 -14.38 2.51 -8.32
C ALA A 206 -13.01 1.82 -8.48
N THR A 207 -12.00 2.19 -7.69
CA THR A 207 -10.63 1.68 -7.82
C THR A 207 -10.13 1.10 -6.50
N GLU A 208 -9.57 1.92 -5.61
CA GLU A 208 -9.09 1.49 -4.29
C GLU A 208 -10.23 0.84 -3.47
N GLY A 209 -11.49 1.24 -3.67
CA GLY A 209 -12.64 0.55 -3.08
C GLY A 209 -12.79 -0.92 -3.51
N CYS A 210 -12.34 -1.27 -4.72
CA CYS A 210 -12.47 -2.61 -5.31
C CYS A 210 -11.22 -3.48 -5.19
N VAL A 211 -10.04 -2.89 -4.97
CA VAL A 211 -8.76 -3.60 -4.83
C VAL A 211 -8.02 -3.12 -3.58
N CYS A 212 -7.73 -4.04 -2.66
CA CYS A 212 -7.06 -3.78 -1.39
C CYS A 212 -5.54 -3.99 -1.51
N ILE A 213 -4.78 -2.91 -1.73
CA ILE A 213 -3.31 -2.96 -1.78
C ILE A 213 -2.71 -3.41 -0.44
N GLU A 214 -3.27 -2.95 0.68
CA GLU A 214 -2.87 -3.42 2.03
C GLU A 214 -3.03 -4.93 2.16
N GLY A 215 -4.19 -5.48 1.76
CA GLY A 215 -4.43 -6.92 1.77
C GLY A 215 -3.47 -7.69 0.86
N LEU A 216 -3.19 -7.18 -0.35
CA LEU A 216 -2.22 -7.79 -1.26
C LEU A 216 -0.81 -7.86 -0.64
N ALA A 217 -0.35 -6.76 -0.04
CA ALA A 217 0.95 -6.70 0.60
C ALA A 217 1.01 -7.62 1.84
N LEU A 218 -0.01 -7.62 2.70
CA LEU A 218 -0.06 -8.47 3.88
C LEU A 218 -0.03 -9.95 3.52
N VAL A 219 -0.75 -10.35 2.47
CA VAL A 219 -0.72 -11.72 1.96
C VAL A 219 0.66 -12.10 1.44
N ALA A 220 1.32 -11.22 0.68
CA ALA A 220 2.69 -11.46 0.21
C ALA A 220 3.68 -11.60 1.38
N LEU A 221 3.53 -10.80 2.43
CA LEU A 221 4.33 -10.90 3.66
C LEU A 221 4.05 -12.19 4.44
N ALA A 222 2.80 -12.63 4.51
CA ALA A 222 2.43 -13.90 5.14
C ALA A 222 3.03 -15.11 4.41
N GLU A 223 2.96 -15.11 3.08
CA GLU A 223 3.57 -16.15 2.25
C GLU A 223 5.08 -16.19 2.41
N SER A 224 5.75 -15.03 2.55
CA SER A 224 7.20 -15.00 2.78
C SER A 224 7.61 -15.55 4.16
N LYS A 225 6.71 -15.54 5.14
CA LYS A 225 6.88 -16.24 6.43
C LYS A 225 6.46 -17.72 6.39
N GLY A 226 5.98 -18.21 5.26
CA GLY A 226 5.51 -19.59 5.11
C GLY A 226 4.11 -19.86 5.65
N PHE A 227 3.31 -18.81 5.92
CA PHE A 227 1.91 -19.00 6.29
C PHE A 227 1.10 -19.58 5.13
N ARG A 228 0.15 -20.47 5.44
CA ARG A 228 -0.81 -20.96 4.46
C ARG A 228 -1.89 -19.91 4.26
N THR A 229 -2.01 -19.40 3.05
CA THR A 229 -3.02 -18.40 2.66
C THR A 229 -4.08 -19.02 1.75
N ARG A 230 -5.32 -18.54 1.82
CA ARG A 230 -6.40 -18.90 0.87
C ARG A 230 -6.05 -18.39 -0.52
N ARG A 231 -6.62 -19.00 -1.57
CA ARG A 231 -6.40 -18.56 -2.96
C ARG A 231 -6.93 -17.13 -3.20
N ASP A 232 -8.15 -16.87 -2.72
CA ASP A 232 -8.90 -15.63 -2.96
C ASP A 232 -9.36 -15.03 -1.63
N TYR A 233 -9.22 -13.71 -1.50
CA TYR A 233 -9.84 -12.93 -0.42
C TYR A 233 -10.63 -11.76 -1.00
N LEU A 234 -11.52 -11.19 -0.18
CA LEU A 234 -12.31 -10.02 -0.55
C LEU A 234 -11.40 -8.86 -0.99
N HIS A 235 -11.57 -8.40 -2.24
CA HIS A 235 -10.78 -7.33 -2.86
C HIS A 235 -9.27 -7.60 -2.97
N VAL A 236 -8.80 -8.84 -2.79
CA VAL A 236 -7.41 -9.26 -2.98
C VAL A 236 -7.39 -10.32 -4.08
N PRO A 237 -7.42 -9.90 -5.36
CA PRO A 237 -7.57 -10.84 -6.47
C PRO A 237 -6.33 -11.72 -6.61
N SER A 238 -6.51 -13.04 -6.66
CA SER A 238 -5.39 -14.00 -6.72
C SER A 238 -4.45 -13.74 -7.91
N LEU A 239 -5.02 -13.20 -9.00
CA LEU A 239 -4.36 -12.89 -10.26
C LEU A 239 -3.13 -11.98 -10.12
N VAL A 240 -3.09 -11.10 -9.13
CA VAL A 240 -2.01 -10.09 -8.97
C VAL A 240 -1.18 -10.27 -7.71
N ARG A 241 -1.34 -11.39 -7.00
CA ARG A 241 -0.56 -11.70 -5.80
C ARG A 241 0.89 -11.99 -6.12
N LEU A 242 1.14 -12.72 -7.21
CA LEU A 242 2.49 -12.98 -7.70
C LEU A 242 2.91 -11.85 -8.64
N PRO A 243 4.00 -11.13 -8.34
CA PRO A 243 4.50 -10.10 -9.24
C PRO A 243 4.77 -10.67 -10.63
N ALA A 244 4.13 -10.13 -11.66
CA ALA A 244 4.44 -10.45 -13.05
C ALA A 244 5.91 -10.09 -13.31
N PRO A 245 6.67 -10.87 -14.10
CA PRO A 245 8.07 -10.57 -14.35
C PRO A 245 8.25 -9.13 -14.86
N PRO A 246 9.35 -8.45 -14.47
CA PRO A 246 9.62 -7.10 -14.96
C PRO A 246 9.68 -7.09 -16.48
N SER A 247 9.23 -5.97 -17.07
CA SER A 247 9.39 -5.75 -18.51
C SER A 247 10.87 -5.68 -18.86
N ALA A 248 11.25 -6.14 -20.06
CA ALA A 248 12.62 -5.99 -20.57
C ALA A 248 13.05 -4.51 -20.70
N VAL A 249 12.08 -3.59 -20.79
CA VAL A 249 12.32 -2.16 -20.75
C VAL A 249 12.11 -1.66 -19.32
N PRO A 250 13.12 -1.01 -18.69
CA PRO A 250 12.96 -0.42 -17.37
C PRO A 250 11.75 0.51 -17.33
N SER A 251 10.88 0.34 -16.33
CA SER A 251 9.73 1.22 -16.15
C SER A 251 10.22 2.59 -15.68
N SER A 252 10.41 3.52 -16.61
CA SER A 252 10.65 4.91 -16.24
C SER A 252 9.38 5.45 -15.59
N TRP A 253 9.50 5.86 -14.33
CA TRP A 253 8.44 6.59 -13.64
C TRP A 253 8.18 7.97 -14.27
N GLU A 254 9.03 8.44 -15.19
CA GLU A 254 8.78 9.69 -15.92
C GLU A 254 7.85 9.47 -17.13
N ASP A 255 7.68 8.22 -17.59
CA ASP A 255 6.81 7.92 -18.72
C ASP A 255 5.36 7.73 -18.25
N VAL A 256 4.52 8.72 -18.49
CA VAL A 256 3.09 8.70 -18.19
C VAL A 256 2.23 8.20 -19.36
N ARG A 257 2.85 7.72 -20.44
CA ARG A 257 2.09 7.18 -21.57
C ARG A 257 1.29 5.94 -21.14
N ALA A 258 0.08 5.92 -21.68
CA ALA A 258 -0.96 4.91 -21.49
C ALA A 258 -0.67 3.64 -22.28
#